data_AF-A0A2D9WR21-F1
#
_entry.id   AF-A0A2D9WR21-F1
#
_cell.length_a   1.000
_cell.length_b   1.000
_cell.length_c   1.000
_cell.angle_alpha   90.00
_cell.angle_beta   90.00
_cell.angle_gamma   90.00
#
_symmetry.space_group_name_H-M   'P 1'
#
loop_
_entity.id
_entity.type
_entity.pdbx_description
1 polymer ?
#
loop_
_entity_poly.entity_id
_entity_poly.type
_entity_poly.pdbx_seq_one_letter_code
_entity_poly.pdbx_strand_id
1 'polypeptide(L)'
;MYYDLLSNKVGAGEDNLIQRAAGKYKVIIVSPTSFLAYLQTVLQGLKAMQIEEKAQDIIKNVEKLGIHIGKFEEFHNKLGNTLSTTVNHFNSASKELGKIDKDVTKITGQSIGVEVLSIDKPHKPE
;
A
#
# COMPACT_ATOMS: atom_id res chain seq x y z
N MET A 1 37.28 -24.64 30.16
CA MET A 1 38.01 -23.40 29.85
C MET A 1 37.58 -22.23 30.72
N TYR A 2 36.31 -21.78 30.71
CA TYR A 2 35.87 -20.64 31.54
C TYR A 2 35.99 -20.87 33.06
N TYR A 3 35.76 -22.09 33.54
CA TYR A 3 35.95 -22.44 34.96
C TYR A 3 37.37 -22.12 35.42
N ASP A 4 38.38 -22.48 34.63
CA ASP A 4 39.79 -22.31 34.96
C ASP A 4 40.24 -20.84 34.96
N LEU A 5 39.62 -20.03 34.09
CA LEU A 5 39.82 -18.57 34.03
C LEU A 5 39.15 -17.83 35.19
N LEU A 6 38.13 -18.44 35.81
CA LEU A 6 37.42 -17.92 36.98
C LEU A 6 38.04 -18.39 38.30
N SER A 7 38.55 -19.62 38.33
CA SER A 7 39.13 -20.23 39.53
C SER A 7 40.58 -19.81 39.79
N ASN A 8 41.36 -19.47 38.75
CA ASN A 8 42.73 -19.00 38.93
C ASN A 8 42.82 -17.49 39.15
N LYS A 9 43.55 -17.11 40.20
CA LYS A 9 43.89 -15.72 40.55
C LYS A 9 45.20 -15.30 39.89
N VAL A 10 45.31 -14.02 39.51
CA VAL A 10 46.54 -13.51 38.85
C VAL A 10 47.49 -12.88 39.87
N GLY A 11 48.58 -13.59 40.20
CA GLY A 11 49.56 -13.14 41.19
C GLY A 11 49.02 -13.20 42.62
N ALA A 12 49.42 -12.28 43.50
CA ALA A 12 48.95 -12.21 44.89
C ALA A 12 47.60 -11.47 45.06
N GLY A 13 46.95 -11.08 43.95
CA GLY A 13 45.68 -10.35 43.97
C GLY A 13 44.45 -11.26 44.01
N GLU A 14 43.28 -10.68 44.29
CA GLU A 14 42.01 -11.42 44.31
C GLU A 14 41.32 -11.52 42.95
N ASP A 15 41.73 -10.71 41.97
CA ASP A 15 41.12 -10.66 40.64
C ASP A 15 41.41 -11.93 39.83
N ASN A 16 40.34 -12.56 39.31
CA ASN A 16 40.47 -13.63 38.32
C ASN A 16 40.84 -13.07 36.93
N LEU A 17 41.29 -13.95 36.02
CA LEU A 17 41.75 -13.53 34.69
C LEU A 17 40.66 -12.80 33.89
N ILE A 18 39.40 -13.18 34.05
CA ILE A 18 38.28 -12.55 33.34
C ILE A 18 38.08 -11.11 33.82
N GLN A 19 38.04 -10.89 35.13
CA GLN A 19 37.87 -9.56 35.73
C GLN A 19 39.06 -8.65 35.42
N ARG A 20 40.29 -9.18 35.46
CA ARG A 20 41.48 -8.41 35.09
C ARG A 20 41.49 -8.06 33.60
N ALA A 21 41.15 -8.99 32.72
CA ALA A 21 41.05 -8.74 31.28
C ALA A 21 39.99 -7.67 30.97
N ALA A 22 38.79 -7.79 31.52
CA ALA A 22 37.70 -6.86 31.28
C ALA A 22 37.93 -5.49 31.93
N GLY A 23 38.37 -5.45 33.19
CA GLY A 23 38.53 -4.23 33.98
C GLY A 23 39.73 -3.39 33.55
N LYS A 24 40.92 -4.01 33.51
CA LYS A 24 42.20 -3.34 33.26
C LYS A 24 42.53 -3.22 31.77
N TYR A 25 42.28 -4.28 31.00
CA TYR A 25 42.70 -4.33 29.59
C TYR A 25 41.54 -4.10 28.61
N LYS A 26 40.30 -3.99 29.09
CA LYS A 26 39.09 -3.86 28.25
C LYS A 26 38.96 -4.98 27.21
N VAL A 27 39.44 -6.18 27.56
CA VAL A 27 39.37 -7.39 26.72
C VAL A 27 38.29 -8.32 27.26
N ILE A 28 37.41 -8.77 26.37
CA ILE A 28 36.42 -9.81 26.68
C ILE A 28 36.98 -11.15 26.20
N ILE A 29 37.14 -12.09 27.13
CA ILE A 29 37.63 -13.43 26.80
C ILE A 29 36.48 -14.26 26.21
N VAL A 30 36.65 -14.68 24.95
CA VAL A 30 35.66 -15.45 24.21
C VAL A 30 36.20 -16.82 23.83
N SER A 31 35.35 -17.84 23.86
CA SER A 31 35.58 -19.08 23.14
C SER A 31 35.15 -18.93 21.66
N PRO A 32 35.64 -19.78 20.73
CA PRO A 32 35.18 -19.77 19.35
C PRO A 32 33.64 -19.82 19.22
N THR A 33 32.99 -20.64 20.06
CA THR A 33 31.52 -20.79 20.08
C THR A 33 30.82 -19.53 20.61
N SER A 34 31.31 -18.94 21.70
CA SER A 34 30.74 -17.72 22.27
C SER A 34 30.87 -16.55 21.31
N PHE A 35 32.03 -16.41 20.65
CA PHE A 35 32.24 -15.36 19.66
C PHE A 35 31.34 -15.53 18.44
N LEU A 36 31.20 -16.77 17.94
CA LEU A 36 30.27 -17.08 16.85
C LEU A 36 28.82 -16.71 17.21
N ALA A 37 28.36 -17.03 18.42
CA ALA A 37 27.02 -16.68 18.86
C ALA A 37 26.79 -15.15 18.88
N TYR A 38 27.76 -14.37 19.38
CA TYR A 38 27.67 -12.90 19.33
C TYR A 38 27.59 -12.38 17.89
N LEU A 39 28.43 -12.89 16.99
CA LEU A 39 28.39 -12.50 15.58
C LEU A 39 27.06 -12.86 14.92
N GLN A 40 26.48 -14.02 15.26
CA GLN A 40 25.16 -14.42 14.77
C GLN A 40 24.07 -13.45 15.23
N THR A 41 24.07 -13.04 16.50
CA THR A 41 23.13 -12.03 17.02
C THR A 41 23.31 -10.69 16.32
N VAL A 42 24.54 -10.24 16.10
CA VAL A 42 24.82 -8.99 15.37
C VAL A 42 24.32 -9.08 13.93
N LEU A 43 24.59 -10.18 13.22
CA LEU A 43 24.10 -10.40 11.86
C LEU A 43 22.57 -10.44 11.79
N GLN A 44 21.91 -11.03 12.79
CA GLN A 44 20.46 -11.03 12.87
C GLN A 44 19.91 -9.61 13.08
N GLY A 45 20.54 -8.81 13.94
CA GLY A 45 20.20 -7.40 14.13
C GLY A 45 20.34 -6.59 12.84
N LEU A 46 21.46 -6.73 12.13
CA LEU A 46 21.69 -6.04 10.85
C LEU A 46 20.65 -6.43 9.78
N LYS A 47 20.29 -7.73 9.69
CA LYS A 47 19.23 -8.18 8.78
C LYS A 47 17.88 -7.60 9.15
N ALA A 48 17.55 -7.54 10.44
CA ALA A 48 16.30 -6.94 10.91
C ALA A 48 16.22 -5.45 10.54
N MET A 49 17.31 -4.69 10.71
CA MET A 49 17.37 -3.28 10.30
C MET A 49 17.13 -3.10 8.79
N GLN A 50 17.72 -3.96 7.95
CA GLN A 50 17.48 -3.92 6.50
C GLN A 50 16.03 -4.26 6.13
N ILE A 51 15.38 -5.15 6.86
CA ILE A 51 13.96 -5.47 6.65
C ILE A 51 13.09 -4.29 7.07
N GLU A 52 13.38 -3.66 8.19
CA GLU A 52 12.66 -2.49 8.69
C GLU A 52 12.71 -1.33 7.69
N GLU A 53 13.90 -1.02 7.14
CA GLU A 53 14.07 0.03 6.13
C GLU A 53 13.22 -0.26 4.88
N LYS A 54 13.26 -1.50 4.37
CA LYS A 54 12.41 -1.90 3.24
C LYS A 54 10.93 -1.84 3.57
N ALA A 55 10.51 -2.17 4.78
CA ALA A 55 9.13 -2.08 5.21
C ALA A 55 8.63 -0.62 5.22
N GLN A 56 9.46 0.33 5.67
CA GLN A 56 9.14 1.75 5.61
C GLN A 56 8.93 2.23 4.17
N ASP A 57 9.76 1.77 3.23
CA ASP A 57 9.60 2.10 1.81
C ASP A 57 8.35 1.46 1.20
N ILE A 58 8.01 0.23 1.58
CA ILE A 58 6.75 -0.41 1.16
C ILE A 58 5.56 0.44 1.62
N ILE A 59 5.53 0.86 2.89
CA ILE A 59 4.44 1.69 3.44
C ILE A 59 4.29 2.98 2.64
N LYS A 60 5.38 3.72 2.41
CA LYS A 60 5.36 4.96 1.61
C LYS A 60 4.81 4.75 0.20
N ASN A 61 5.14 3.63 -0.43
CA ASN A 61 4.66 3.31 -1.78
C ASN A 61 3.19 2.91 -1.78
N VAL A 62 2.73 2.17 -0.77
CA VAL A 62 1.31 1.83 -0.58
C VAL A 62 0.47 3.09 -0.35
N GLU A 63 0.95 4.03 0.46
CA GLU A 63 0.29 5.32 0.67
C GLU A 63 0.14 6.11 -0.64
N LYS A 64 1.23 6.23 -1.42
CA LYS A 64 1.19 6.87 -2.73
C LYS A 64 0.21 6.20 -3.68
N LEU A 65 0.17 4.87 -3.68
CA LEU A 65 -0.77 4.10 -4.48
C LEU A 65 -2.22 4.38 -4.06
N GLY A 66 -2.50 4.44 -2.75
CA GLY A 66 -3.81 4.79 -2.23
C GLY A 66 -4.28 6.18 -2.69
N ILE A 67 -3.39 7.17 -2.70
CA ILE A 67 -3.70 8.52 -3.22
C ILE A 67 -4.04 8.45 -4.72
N HIS A 68 -3.29 7.68 -5.51
CA HIS A 68 -3.54 7.55 -6.95
C HIS A 68 -4.88 6.88 -7.23
N ILE A 69 -5.23 5.83 -6.48
CA ILE A 69 -6.52 5.14 -6.60
C ILE A 69 -7.67 6.09 -6.24
N GLY A 70 -7.56 6.84 -5.13
CA GLY A 70 -8.59 7.80 -4.73
C GLY A 70 -8.83 8.90 -5.78
N LYS A 71 -7.75 9.42 -6.39
CA LYS A 71 -7.88 10.39 -7.49
C LYS A 71 -8.55 9.79 -8.73
N PHE A 72 -8.19 8.57 -9.10
CA PHE A 72 -8.82 7.87 -10.20
C PHE A 72 -10.31 7.69 -9.95
N GLU A 73 -10.70 7.24 -8.76
CA GLU A 73 -12.10 7.07 -8.37
C GLU A 73 -12.88 8.40 -8.44
N GLU A 74 -12.28 9.50 -7.95
CA GLU A 74 -12.88 10.83 -8.06
C GLU A 74 -13.15 11.23 -9.52
N PHE A 75 -12.16 11.04 -10.41
CA PHE A 75 -12.34 11.34 -11.83
C PHE A 75 -13.38 10.43 -12.48
N HIS A 76 -13.38 9.14 -12.15
CA HIS A 76 -14.33 8.18 -12.69
C HIS A 76 -15.77 8.50 -12.26
N ASN A 77 -15.96 8.88 -11.00
CA ASN A 77 -17.25 9.32 -10.46
C ASN A 77 -17.77 10.58 -11.15
N LYS A 78 -16.90 11.59 -11.35
CA LYS A 78 -17.25 12.80 -12.11
C LYS A 78 -17.65 12.47 -13.56
N LEU A 79 -16.88 11.60 -14.22
CA LEU A 79 -17.19 11.15 -15.58
C LEU A 79 -18.55 10.45 -15.65
N GLY A 80 -18.83 9.51 -14.73
CA GLY A 80 -20.11 8.83 -14.65
C GLY A 80 -21.29 9.78 -14.46
N ASN A 81 -21.14 10.81 -13.62
CA ASN A 81 -22.17 11.83 -13.43
C ASN A 81 -22.41 12.65 -14.72
N THR A 82 -21.35 13.07 -15.40
CA THR A 82 -21.46 13.80 -16.67
C THR A 82 -22.12 12.95 -17.75
N LEU A 83 -21.72 11.68 -17.88
CA LEU A 83 -22.33 10.75 -18.83
C LEU A 83 -23.82 10.54 -18.54
N SER A 84 -24.21 10.41 -17.26
CA SER A 84 -25.62 10.31 -16.87
C SER A 84 -26.42 11.53 -17.33
N THR A 85 -25.86 12.74 -17.16
CA THR A 85 -26.47 13.99 -17.64
C THR A 85 -26.60 14.01 -19.17
N THR A 86 -25.55 13.63 -19.91
CA THR A 86 -25.59 13.55 -21.37
C THR A 86 -26.65 12.55 -21.86
N VAL A 87 -26.74 11.37 -21.23
CA VAL A 87 -27.76 10.36 -21.54
C VAL A 87 -29.18 10.90 -21.26
N ASN A 88 -29.38 11.66 -20.18
CA ASN A 88 -30.66 12.31 -19.90
C ASN A 88 -31.05 13.29 -21.01
N HIS A 89 -30.12 14.13 -21.45
CA HIS A 89 -30.37 15.07 -22.54
C HIS A 89 -30.69 14.36 -23.85
N PHE A 90 -29.93 13.32 -24.19
CA PHE A 90 -30.18 12.50 -25.38
C PHE A 90 -31.57 11.85 -25.35
N ASN A 91 -31.93 11.20 -24.24
CA ASN A 91 -33.23 10.54 -24.10
C ASN A 91 -34.38 11.54 -24.12
N SER A 92 -34.19 12.74 -23.55
CA SER A 92 -35.20 13.80 -23.56
C SER A 92 -35.41 14.34 -24.98
N ALA A 93 -34.33 14.63 -25.71
CA ALA A 93 -34.40 15.08 -27.10
C ALA A 93 -35.08 14.04 -28.01
N SER A 94 -34.73 12.76 -27.84
CA SER A 94 -35.36 11.67 -28.60
C SER A 94 -36.86 11.55 -28.32
N LYS A 95 -37.30 11.78 -27.06
CA LYS A 95 -38.72 11.84 -26.72
C LYS A 95 -39.44 13.03 -27.37
N GLU A 96 -38.82 14.21 -27.39
CA GLU A 96 -39.39 15.38 -28.08
C GLU A 96 -39.54 15.12 -29.58
N LEU A 97 -38.56 14.46 -30.20
CA LEU A 97 -38.64 14.04 -31.61
C LEU A 97 -39.86 13.13 -31.87
N GLY A 98 -40.14 12.18 -30.96
CA GLY A 98 -41.33 11.34 -31.06
C GLY A 98 -42.66 12.10 -30.94
N LYS A 99 -42.68 13.30 -30.34
CA LYS A 99 -43.88 14.16 -30.33
C LYS A 99 -44.12 14.81 -31.68
N ILE A 100 -43.06 15.12 -32.43
CA ILE A 100 -43.17 15.70 -33.78
C ILE A 100 -43.94 14.75 -34.71
N ASP A 101 -43.69 13.44 -34.62
CA ASP A 101 -44.46 12.44 -35.39
C ASP A 101 -45.97 12.53 -35.09
N LYS A 102 -46.34 12.70 -33.82
CA LYS A 102 -47.75 12.88 -33.41
C LYS A 102 -48.33 14.16 -33.96
N ASP A 103 -47.58 15.26 -33.93
CA ASP A 103 -48.05 16.55 -34.41
C ASP A 103 -48.20 16.56 -35.94
N VAL A 104 -47.27 15.96 -36.67
CA VAL A 104 -47.39 15.77 -38.12
C VAL A 104 -48.61 14.89 -38.44
N THR A 105 -48.80 13.78 -37.73
CA THR A 105 -49.98 12.91 -37.92
C THR A 105 -51.29 13.66 -37.73
N LYS A 106 -51.38 14.57 -36.75
CA LYS A 106 -52.57 15.41 -36.54
C LYS A 106 -52.83 16.39 -37.68
N ILE A 107 -51.77 16.91 -38.31
CA ILE A 107 -51.87 17.90 -39.40
C ILE A 107 -52.18 17.24 -40.74
N THR A 108 -51.47 16.16 -41.07
CA THR A 108 -51.48 15.54 -42.41
C THR A 108 -52.35 14.29 -42.48
N GLY A 109 -52.77 13.74 -41.34
CA GLY A 109 -53.49 12.46 -41.25
C GLY A 109 -52.61 11.23 -41.47
N GLN A 110 -51.30 11.40 -41.70
CA GLN A 110 -50.35 10.31 -41.93
C GLN A 110 -49.18 10.39 -40.95
N SER A 111 -48.86 9.26 -40.31
CA SER A 111 -47.66 9.14 -39.46
C SER A 111 -46.42 8.93 -40.30
N ILE A 112 -45.30 9.48 -39.84
CA ILE A 112 -43.99 9.43 -40.50
C ILE A 112 -43.12 8.29 -39.93
N GLY A 113 -43.56 7.64 -38.85
CA GLY A 113 -42.91 6.46 -38.28
C GLY A 113 -41.57 6.75 -37.63
N VAL A 114 -41.44 7.86 -36.88
CA VAL A 114 -40.16 8.23 -36.27
C VAL A 114 -39.78 7.28 -35.13
N GLU A 115 -38.62 6.62 -35.27
CA GLU A 115 -38.09 5.69 -34.28
C GLU A 115 -37.36 6.44 -33.15
N VAL A 116 -37.88 6.32 -31.92
CA VAL A 116 -37.31 6.97 -30.74
C VAL A 116 -36.24 6.07 -30.12
N LEU A 117 -34.98 6.46 -30.27
CA LEU A 117 -33.86 5.78 -29.64
C LEU A 117 -33.74 6.20 -28.16
N SER A 118 -33.47 5.24 -27.29
CA SER A 118 -33.14 5.50 -25.88
C SER A 118 -31.89 4.74 -25.49
N ILE A 119 -31.06 5.37 -24.65
CA ILE A 119 -29.82 4.81 -24.14
C ILE A 119 -29.93 4.66 -22.62
N ASP A 120 -29.43 3.54 -22.11
CA ASP A 120 -29.37 3.28 -20.68
C ASP A 120 -28.34 4.18 -19.97
N LYS A 121 -28.65 4.52 -18.72
CA LYS A 121 -27.74 5.33 -17.90
C LYS A 121 -26.58 4.47 -17.41
N PRO A 122 -25.39 5.07 -17.20
CA PRO A 122 -24.29 4.36 -16.57
C PRO A 122 -24.69 3.85 -15.18
N HIS A 123 -24.51 2.56 -14.93
CA HIS A 123 -24.70 1.95 -13.62
C HIS A 123 -23.58 2.39 -12.69
N LYS A 124 -23.93 2.93 -11.52
CA LYS A 124 -22.96 3.11 -10.44
C LYS A 124 -22.70 1.72 -9.83
N PRO A 125 -21.45 1.30 -9.67
CA PRO A 125 -21.16 0.15 -8.82
C PRO A 125 -21.61 0.49 -7.38
N GLU A 126 -22.28 -0.46 -6.72
CA GLU A 126 -22.64 -0.40 -5.30
C GLU A 126 -21.40 -0.43 -4.39
#